data_AF-Q2I0E1-F1
#
_entry.id   AF-Q2I0E1-F1
#
_cell.length_a   1.000
_cell.length_b   1.000
_cell.length_c   1.000
_cell.angle_alpha   90.00
_cell.angle_beta   90.00
_cell.angle_gamma   90.00
#
_symmetry.space_group_name_H-M   'P 1'
#
loop_
_entity.id
_entity.type
_entity.pdbx_description
1 polymer ?
#
loop_
_entity_poly.entity_id
_entity_poly.type
_entity_poly.pdbx_seq_one_letter_code
_entity_poly.pdbx_strand_id
1 'polypeptide(L)'
;MADIGRRNGYPNSVQPNRHPAAISEVDEFCSALGGNRPIHSILIANNGMAAVKFIRSVRSWANETFGTEKAILLVAMATPEDMRINAEHIRIADQFVEVPGGTNNNNYANVQLILE
;
A
#
# COMPACT_ATOMS: atom_id res chain seq x y z
N MET A 1 -36.92 -15.23 15.08
CA MET A 1 -35.60 -15.80 15.42
C MET A 1 -34.60 -15.25 14.43
N ALA A 2 -33.69 -14.42 14.94
CA ALA A 2 -32.65 -13.75 14.18
C ALA A 2 -31.50 -14.72 13.86
N ASP A 3 -30.86 -14.56 12.71
CA ASP A 3 -29.42 -14.33 12.71
C ASP A 3 -29.01 -13.48 11.50
N ILE A 4 -28.31 -12.40 11.80
CA ILE A 4 -27.82 -11.37 10.88
C ILE A 4 -26.34 -11.70 10.67
N GLY A 5 -26.05 -12.35 9.54
CA GLY A 5 -24.68 -12.61 9.09
C GLY A 5 -23.95 -11.30 8.77
N ARG A 6 -23.11 -10.89 9.73
CA ARG A 6 -22.29 -9.68 9.76
C ARG A 6 -21.56 -9.39 8.45
N ARG A 7 -21.92 -8.27 7.82
CA ARG A 7 -21.00 -7.47 6.99
C ARG A 7 -19.90 -6.94 7.90
N ASN A 8 -18.65 -7.32 7.66
CA ASN A 8 -17.50 -6.61 8.22
C ASN A 8 -16.80 -5.87 7.08
N GLY A 9 -17.45 -4.83 6.58
CA GLY A 9 -16.78 -3.76 5.85
C GLY A 9 -16.35 -2.73 6.87
N TYR A 10 -15.05 -2.66 7.13
CA TYR A 10 -14.45 -1.49 7.78
C TYR A 10 -13.55 -0.80 6.74
N PRO A 11 -14.07 0.14 5.94
CA PRO A 11 -13.18 1.04 5.23
C PRO A 11 -12.64 1.99 6.30
N ASN A 12 -11.48 1.68 6.87
CA ASN A 12 -10.67 2.71 7.51
C ASN A 12 -10.06 3.54 6.37
N SER A 13 -10.91 4.26 5.63
CA SER A 13 -10.48 5.15 4.56
C SER A 13 -9.99 6.44 5.21
N VAL A 14 -8.77 6.40 5.74
CA VAL A 14 -7.91 7.58 5.67
C VAL A 14 -7.77 7.83 4.17
N GLN A 15 -8.66 8.66 3.61
CA GLN A 15 -8.51 9.07 2.22
C GLN A 15 -7.11 9.65 2.12
N PRO A 16 -6.22 9.04 1.30
CA PRO A 16 -4.93 9.63 1.11
C PRO A 16 -5.25 10.95 0.45
N ASN A 17 -4.91 12.04 1.11
CA ASN A 17 -5.07 13.39 0.59
C ASN A 17 -4.07 13.54 -0.56
N ARG A 18 -4.34 12.85 -1.67
CA ARG A 18 -3.55 12.90 -2.89
C ARG A 18 -3.89 14.23 -3.51
N HIS A 19 -2.89 15.08 -3.63
CA HIS A 19 -3.05 16.32 -4.36
C HIS A 19 -3.36 15.96 -5.83
N PRO A 20 -4.48 16.42 -6.42
CA PRO A 20 -4.87 16.06 -7.78
C PRO A 20 -3.77 16.32 -8.82
N ALA A 21 -2.94 17.35 -8.57
CA ALA A 21 -1.79 17.67 -9.41
C ALA A 21 -0.77 16.52 -9.51
N ALA A 22 -0.53 15.79 -8.41
CA ALA A 22 0.44 14.69 -8.40
C ALA A 22 0.01 13.50 -9.28
N ILE A 23 -1.30 13.33 -9.53
CA ILE A 23 -1.80 12.30 -10.45
C ILE A 23 -1.43 12.67 -11.89
N SER A 24 -1.68 13.92 -12.29
CA SER A 24 -1.33 14.43 -13.63
C SER A 24 0.18 14.38 -13.89
N GLU A 25 1.00 14.76 -12.90
CA GLU A 25 2.45 14.75 -13.02
C GLU A 25 3.03 13.35 -13.25
N VAL A 26 2.47 12.32 -12.60
CA VAL A 26 2.89 10.91 -12.80
C VAL A 26 2.50 10.43 -14.20
N ASP A 27 1.33 10.82 -14.72
CA ASP A 27 0.86 10.47 -16.06
C ASP A 27 1.75 11.10 -17.14
N GLU A 28 2.04 12.39 -16.99
CA GLU A 28 2.90 13.15 -17.89
C GLU A 28 4.33 12.60 -17.87
N PHE A 29 4.87 12.32 -16.68
CA PHE A 29 6.18 11.71 -16.53
C PHE A 29 6.27 10.33 -17.18
N CYS A 30 5.24 9.48 -16.99
CA CYS A 30 5.17 8.16 -17.63
C CYS A 30 5.17 8.29 -19.16
N SER A 31 4.33 9.18 -19.69
CA SER A 31 4.18 9.41 -21.13
C SER A 31 5.46 9.98 -21.75
N ALA A 32 6.11 10.94 -21.07
CA ALA A 32 7.35 11.58 -21.52
C ALA A 32 8.52 10.59 -21.62
N LEU A 33 8.54 9.55 -20.77
CA LEU A 33 9.54 8.46 -20.83
C LEU A 33 9.14 7.30 -21.77
N GLY A 34 8.04 7.45 -22.53
CA GLY A 34 7.55 6.42 -23.45
C GLY A 34 6.78 5.27 -22.79
N GLY A 35 6.38 5.42 -21.53
CA GLY A 35 5.49 4.50 -20.85
C GLY A 35 4.03 4.66 -21.28
N ASN A 36 3.23 3.62 -21.03
CA ASN A 36 1.81 3.59 -21.41
C ASN A 36 0.86 3.26 -20.25
N ARG A 37 1.40 2.96 -19.06
CA ARG A 37 0.63 2.57 -17.88
C ARG A 37 1.23 3.23 -16.64
N PRO A 38 0.78 4.42 -16.27
CA PRO A 38 1.21 5.07 -15.03
C PRO A 38 0.76 4.25 -13.82
N ILE A 39 1.62 4.17 -12.80
CA ILE A 39 1.36 3.44 -11.56
C ILE A 39 1.20 4.46 -10.44
N HIS A 40 -0.02 4.66 -9.97
CA HIS A 40 -0.30 5.61 -8.88
C HIS A 40 -0.41 4.95 -7.50
N SER A 41 -0.46 3.62 -7.46
CA SER A 41 -0.67 2.85 -6.24
C SER A 41 0.04 1.51 -6.32
N ILE A 42 0.66 1.10 -5.21
CA ILE A 42 1.37 -0.16 -5.09
C ILE A 42 0.92 -0.86 -3.81
N LEU A 43 0.43 -2.08 -3.95
CA LEU A 43 0.24 -3.00 -2.82
C LEU A 43 1.56 -3.71 -2.53
N ILE A 44 1.98 -3.68 -1.27
CA ILE A 44 3.22 -4.31 -0.79
C ILE A 44 2.84 -5.61 -0.10
N ALA A 45 2.90 -6.70 -0.86
CA ALA A 45 2.72 -8.06 -0.36
C ALA A 45 3.99 -8.62 0.26
N ASN A 46 4.60 -7.85 1.17
CA ASN A 46 5.78 -8.23 1.92
C ASN A 46 5.80 -7.48 3.26
N ASN A 47 6.61 -7.93 4.22
CA ASN A 47 6.77 -7.27 5.51
C ASN A 47 8.25 -7.02 5.83
N GLY A 48 8.53 -6.66 7.09
CA GLY A 48 9.88 -6.50 7.61
C GLY A 48 10.73 -5.51 6.79
N MET A 49 12.03 -5.84 6.66
CA MET A 49 13.02 -4.94 6.07
C MET A 49 12.81 -4.70 4.57
N ALA A 50 12.26 -5.70 3.85
CA ALA A 50 12.01 -5.59 2.42
C ALA A 50 10.95 -4.52 2.13
N ALA A 51 9.83 -4.56 2.87
CA ALA A 51 8.78 -3.55 2.77
C ALA A 51 9.30 -2.15 3.18
N VAL A 52 10.06 -2.05 4.28
CA VAL A 52 10.63 -0.78 4.73
C VAL A 52 11.55 -0.16 3.68
N LYS A 53 12.49 -0.94 3.14
CA LYS A 53 13.44 -0.46 2.13
C LYS A 53 12.70 -0.03 0.87
N PHE A 54 11.72 -0.80 0.43
CA PHE A 54 10.91 -0.46 -0.73
C PHE A 54 10.21 0.89 -0.55
N ILE A 55 9.46 1.06 0.55
CA ILE A 55 8.72 2.30 0.82
C ILE A 55 9.65 3.51 0.85
N ARG A 56 10.77 3.42 1.58
CA ARG A 56 11.74 4.53 1.68
C ARG A 56 12.36 4.88 0.34
N SER A 57 12.65 3.89 -0.50
CA SER A 57 13.28 4.12 -1.80
C SER A 57 12.31 4.79 -2.77
N VAL A 58 11.07 4.32 -2.82
CA VAL A 58 10.02 4.93 -3.67
C VAL A 58 9.74 6.36 -3.21
N ARG A 59 9.67 6.61 -1.90
CA ARG A 59 9.46 7.95 -1.36
C ARG A 59 10.59 8.93 -1.65
N SER A 60 11.84 8.49 -1.50
CA SER A 60 13.01 9.33 -1.85
C SER A 60 12.97 9.72 -3.32
N TRP A 61 12.78 8.73 -4.20
CA TRP A 61 12.67 8.96 -5.63
C TRP A 61 11.48 9.86 -5.99
N ALA A 62 10.32 9.63 -5.39
CA ALA A 62 9.12 10.43 -5.63
C ALA A 62 9.33 11.89 -5.21
N ASN A 63 9.99 12.12 -4.08
CA ASN A 63 10.31 13.45 -3.60
C ASN A 63 11.33 14.15 -4.52
N GLU A 64 12.35 13.44 -5.01
CA GLU A 64 13.33 13.98 -5.95
C GLU A 64 12.72 14.29 -7.32
N THR A 65 11.73 13.50 -7.76
CA THR A 65 11.14 13.60 -9.11
C THR A 65 9.95 14.55 -9.17
N PHE A 66 9.06 14.50 -8.17
CA PHE A 66 7.77 15.20 -8.15
C PHE A 66 7.68 16.24 -7.02
N GLY A 67 8.74 16.42 -6.22
CA GLY A 67 8.73 17.33 -5.08
C GLY A 67 7.85 16.87 -3.91
N THR A 68 7.34 15.64 -3.94
CA THR A 68 6.51 15.06 -2.88
C THR A 68 6.76 13.57 -2.70
N GLU A 69 6.96 13.13 -1.46
CA GLU A 69 7.10 11.71 -1.13
C GLU A 69 5.79 10.91 -1.35
N LYS A 70 4.66 11.58 -1.56
CA LYS A 70 3.32 10.97 -1.69
C LYS A 70 2.81 10.92 -3.13
N ALA A 71 3.68 11.03 -4.12
CA ALA A 71 3.29 10.91 -5.54
C ALA A 71 2.73 9.51 -5.86
N ILE A 72 3.27 8.47 -5.23
CA ILE A 72 2.81 7.08 -5.35
C ILE A 72 2.20 6.64 -4.03
N LEU A 73 0.96 6.11 -4.06
CA LEU A 73 0.35 5.54 -2.86
C LEU A 73 0.92 4.16 -2.56
N LEU A 74 1.34 3.98 -1.32
CA LEU A 74 1.92 2.74 -0.84
C LEU A 74 0.99 2.10 0.20
N VAL A 75 0.43 0.95 -0.16
CA VAL A 75 -0.49 0.17 0.67
C VAL A 75 0.25 -1.06 1.18
N ALA A 76 0.36 -1.23 2.50
CA ALA A 76 1.00 -2.41 3.10
C ALA A 76 -0.02 -3.49 3.46
N MET A 77 0.32 -4.77 3.28
CA MET A 77 -0.39 -5.86 3.95
C MET A 77 0.08 -5.97 5.41
N ALA A 78 -0.83 -6.11 6.36
CA ALA A 78 -0.55 -6.12 7.78
C ALA A 78 -1.18 -7.34 8.48
N THR A 79 -0.34 -8.23 9.01
CA THR A 79 -0.82 -9.31 9.89
C THR A 79 -1.11 -8.79 11.30
N PRO A 80 -1.92 -9.49 12.12
CA PRO A 80 -2.06 -9.19 13.55
C PRO A 80 -0.72 -9.19 14.30
N GLU A 81 0.23 -10.03 13.88
CA GLU A 81 1.60 -10.06 14.41
C GLU A 81 2.34 -8.75 14.14
N ASP A 82 2.32 -8.27 12.90
CA ASP A 82 2.96 -7.02 12.49
C ASP A 82 2.34 -5.79 13.17
N MET A 83 1.00 -5.75 13.26
CA MET A 83 0.28 -4.65 13.94
C MET A 83 0.58 -4.61 15.44
N ARG A 84 0.59 -5.77 16.10
CA ARG A 84 0.85 -5.89 17.54
C ARG A 84 2.23 -5.35 17.93
N ILE A 85 3.23 -5.51 17.07
CA ILE A 85 4.58 -4.98 17.30
C ILE A 85 4.76 -3.57 16.72
N ASN A 86 3.70 -2.95 16.18
CA ASN A 86 3.76 -1.68 15.47
C ASN A 86 4.86 -1.66 14.40
N ALA A 87 4.88 -2.68 13.55
CA ALA A 87 5.93 -2.91 12.58
C ALA A 87 6.14 -1.67 11.69
N GLU A 88 7.42 -1.35 11.41
CA GLU A 88 7.78 -0.09 10.78
C GLU A 88 7.12 0.12 9.41
N HIS A 89 7.06 -0.94 8.58
CA HIS A 89 6.45 -0.87 7.25
C HIS A 89 4.97 -0.46 7.29
N ILE A 90 4.22 -0.83 8.33
CA ILE A 90 2.83 -0.40 8.54
C ILE A 90 2.80 1.10 8.88
N ARG A 91 3.65 1.52 9.82
CA ARG A 91 3.70 2.92 10.29
C ARG A 91 4.09 3.90 9.18
N ILE A 92 4.98 3.48 8.29
CA ILE A 92 5.46 4.34 7.21
C ILE A 92 4.63 4.23 5.93
N ALA A 93 3.80 3.19 5.74
CA ALA A 93 2.90 3.13 4.59
C ALA A 93 1.82 4.22 4.66
N ASP A 94 1.21 4.55 3.52
CA ASP A 94 0.11 5.52 3.49
C ASP A 94 -1.19 4.90 4.01
N GLN A 95 -1.37 3.60 3.72
CA GLN A 95 -2.48 2.78 4.18
C GLN A 95 -1.99 1.36 4.44
N PHE A 96 -2.78 0.59 5.17
CA PHE A 96 -2.58 -0.84 5.26
C PHE A 96 -3.91 -1.59 5.13
N VAL A 97 -3.82 -2.82 4.66
CA VAL A 97 -4.92 -3.79 4.63
C VAL A 97 -4.60 -4.91 5.61
N GLU A 98 -5.54 -5.21 6.49
CA GLU A 98 -5.39 -6.32 7.43
C GLU A 98 -5.53 -7.65 6.70
N VAL A 99 -4.62 -8.58 6.99
CA VAL A 99 -4.59 -9.92 6.39
C VAL A 99 -4.51 -10.99 7.47
N PRO A 100 -4.90 -12.25 7.18
CA PRO A 100 -4.85 -13.32 8.18
C PRO A 100 -3.45 -13.52 8.77
N GLY A 101 -3.36 -13.80 10.07
CA GLY A 101 -2.11 -14.09 10.75
C GLY A 101 -1.60 -15.53 10.54
N GLY A 102 -0.57 -15.89 11.31
CA GLY A 102 0.05 -17.22 11.26
C GLY A 102 1.14 -17.35 10.19
N THR A 103 1.34 -18.55 9.65
CA THR A 103 2.39 -18.80 8.65
C THR A 103 2.12 -18.03 7.35
N ASN A 104 3.18 -17.73 6.60
CA ASN A 104 3.12 -16.85 5.42
C ASN A 104 2.17 -17.33 4.31
N ASN A 105 1.90 -18.64 4.24
CA ASN A 105 0.93 -19.24 3.31
C ASN A 105 -0.50 -18.70 3.47
N ASN A 106 -0.82 -18.08 4.61
CA ASN A 106 -2.12 -17.46 4.84
C ASN A 106 -2.18 -15.99 4.42
N ASN A 107 -1.03 -15.35 4.14
CA ASN A 107 -0.92 -13.92 3.92
C ASN A 107 0.03 -13.57 2.76
N TYR A 108 1.30 -13.24 3.05
CA TYR A 108 2.28 -12.71 2.10
C TYR A 108 2.66 -13.69 0.98
N ALA A 109 2.46 -15.00 1.18
CA ALA A 109 2.68 -16.03 0.15
C ALA A 109 1.37 -16.55 -0.47
N ASN A 110 0.21 -16.00 -0.08
CA ASN A 110 -1.08 -16.39 -0.62
C ASN A 110 -1.44 -15.55 -1.85
N VAL A 111 -1.17 -16.09 -3.04
CA VAL A 111 -1.44 -15.40 -4.32
C VAL A 111 -2.92 -15.07 -4.50
N GLN A 112 -3.83 -15.94 -4.05
CA GLN A 112 -5.26 -15.68 -4.19
C GLN A 112 -5.67 -14.47 -3.36
N LEU A 113 -5.24 -14.42 -2.09
CA LEU A 113 -5.49 -13.28 -1.21
C LEU A 113 -4.91 -11.98 -1.76
N ILE A 114 -3.71 -12.01 -2.34
CA ILE A 114 -3.05 -10.82 -2.91
C ILE A 114 -3.83 -10.25 -4.11
N LEU A 115 -4.62 -11.08 -4.79
CA LEU A 115 -5.42 -10.69 -5.96
C LEU A 115 -6.84 -10.21 -5.62
N GLU A 116 -7.36 -10.55 -4.44
CA GLU A 116 -8.70 -10.15 -3.95
C GLU A 116 -8.78 -8.63 -3.66
#